data_AF-A0A800GLB7-F1
#
_entry.id   AF-A0A800GLB7-F1
#
_cell.length_a   1.000
_cell.length_b   1.000
_cell.length_c   1.000
_cell.angle_alpha   90.00
_cell.angle_beta   90.00
_cell.angle_gamma   90.00
#
_symmetry.space_group_name_H-M   'P 1'
#
loop_
_entity.id
_entity.type
_entity.pdbx_description
1 polymer ?
#
loop_
_entity_poly.entity_id
_entity_poly.type
_entity_poly.pdbx_seq_one_letter_code
_entity_poly.pdbx_strand_id
1 'polypeptide(L)' 'LPIEGPKTLNGLIIEYMETIPEAGTSLQLHGYRLEILKCDENTIKSVKFYPDN' A
#
# COMPACT_ATOMS: atom_id res chain seq x y z
N LEU A 1 -8.68 -18.98 14.27
CA LEU A 1 -7.56 -19.16 13.31
C LEU A 1 -6.85 -17.82 13.17
N PRO A 2 -5.51 -17.78 12.99
CA PRO A 2 -4.86 -16.53 12.66
C PRO A 2 -5.44 -16.04 11.33
N ILE A 3 -5.69 -14.73 11.23
CA ILE A 3 -6.01 -14.09 9.94
C ILE A 3 -4.81 -14.31 9.02
N GLU A 4 -4.95 -15.23 8.07
CA GLU A 4 -3.95 -15.50 7.04
C GLU A 4 -3.96 -14.34 6.05
N GLY A 5 -3.18 -13.31 6.38
CA GLY A 5 -3.12 -12.11 5.58
C GLY A 5 -2.00 -11.20 6.04
N PRO A 6 -1.72 -10.15 5.25
CA PRO A 6 -0.64 -9.24 5.52
C PRO A 6 -0.87 -8.48 6.82
N LYS A 7 0.13 -8.52 7.71
CA LYS A 7 0.07 -7.91 9.06
C LYS A 7 0.43 -6.42 9.08
N THR A 8 0.76 -5.85 7.94
CA THR A 8 1.21 -4.46 7.79
C THR A 8 0.66 -3.87 6.50
N LEU A 9 0.56 -2.53 6.44
CA LEU A 9 0.14 -1.84 5.23
C LEU A 9 1.09 -2.07 4.05
N ASN A 10 2.41 -2.14 4.31
CA ASN A 10 3.39 -2.49 3.29
C ASN A 10 3.11 -3.87 2.67
N GLY A 11 2.96 -4.89 3.52
CA GLY A 11 2.64 -6.25 3.04
C GLY A 11 1.32 -6.28 2.28
N LEU A 12 0.31 -5.55 2.75
CA LEU A 12 -0.99 -5.48 2.11
C LEU A 12 -0.92 -4.85 0.73
N ILE A 13 -0.18 -3.75 0.57
CA ILE A 13 -0.04 -3.08 -0.71
C ILE A 13 0.79 -3.94 -1.68
N ILE A 14 1.89 -4.55 -1.22
CA ILE A 14 2.73 -5.42 -2.08
C ILE A 14 1.92 -6.64 -2.55
N GLU A 15 1.14 -7.27 -1.68
CA GLU A 15 0.29 -8.41 -2.03
C GLU A 15 -0.82 -8.00 -3.00
N TYR A 16 -1.43 -6.83 -2.78
CA TYR A 16 -2.47 -6.30 -3.68
C TYR A 16 -1.94 -5.94 -5.07
N MET A 17 -0.72 -5.38 -5.15
CA MET A 17 -0.16 -4.93 -6.43
C MET A 17 0.63 -6.01 -7.17
N GLU A 18 0.98 -7.12 -6.51
CA GLU A 18 1.82 -8.21 -7.03
C GLU A 18 3.22 -7.77 -7.54
N THR A 19 3.56 -6.50 -7.31
CA THR A 19 4.82 -5.85 -7.70
C THR A 19 5.16 -4.74 -6.71
N ILE A 20 6.42 -4.32 -6.68
CA ILE A 20 6.83 -3.16 -5.88
C ILE A 20 6.44 -1.89 -6.64
N PRO A 21 5.56 -1.03 -6.08
CA PRO A 21 5.16 0.21 -6.74
C PRO A 21 6.24 1.27 -6.66
N GLU A 22 6.27 2.16 -7.66
CA GLU A 22 7.12 3.34 -7.67
C GLU A 22 6.51 4.49 -6.84
N ALA A 23 7.35 5.41 -6.37
CA ALA A 23 6.86 6.65 -5.76
C ALA A 23 6.01 7.45 -6.77
N GLY A 24 4.89 8.01 -6.30
CA GLY A 24 3.87 8.67 -7.11
C GLY A 24 2.74 7.72 -7.56
N THR A 25 2.89 6.41 -7.40
CA THR A 25 1.82 5.45 -7.69
C THR A 25 0.61 5.72 -6.81
N SER A 26 -0.55 5.95 -7.43
CA SER A 26 -1.84 6.03 -6.73
C SER A 26 -2.58 4.71 -6.87
N LEU A 27 -3.17 4.23 -5.78
CA LEU A 27 -4.02 3.03 -5.77
C LEU A 27 -5.29 3.27 -4.95
N GLN A 28 -6.33 2.49 -5.24
CA GLN A 28 -7.54 2.44 -4.42
C GLN A 28 -7.56 1.12 -3.66
N LEU A 29 -7.49 1.20 -2.33
CA LEU A 29 -7.44 0.05 -1.45
C LEU A 29 -8.63 0.10 -0.48
N HIS A 30 -9.55 -0.87 -0.62
CA HIS A 30 -10.75 -0.97 0.21
C HIS A 30 -11.58 0.33 0.22
N GLY A 31 -11.76 0.96 -0.93
CA GLY A 31 -12.50 2.22 -1.08
C GLY A 31 -11.64 3.47 -0.93
N TYR A 32 -10.57 3.42 -0.15
CA TYR A 32 -9.72 4.57 0.11
C TYR A 32 -8.66 4.78 -0.96
N ARG A 33 -8.49 6.03 -1.38
CA ARG A 33 -7.37 6.40 -2.24
C ARG A 33 -6.09 6.56 -1.42
N LEU A 34 -5.02 5.95 -1.92
CA LEU A 34 -3.66 6.02 -1.38
C LEU A 34 -2.71 6.48 -2.47
N GLU A 35 -1.65 7.17 -2.07
CA GLU A 35 -0.52 7.50 -2.94
C GLU A 35 0.79 7.10 -2.27
N ILE A 36 1.64 6.38 -2.98
CA ILE A 36 2.97 6.00 -2.50
C ILE A 36 3.85 7.23 -2.56
N LEU A 37 4.30 7.73 -1.41
CA LEU A 37 5.20 8.89 -1.38
C LEU A 37 6.67 8.49 -1.47
N LYS A 38 7.01 7.34 -0.90
CA LYS A 38 8.38 6.81 -0.88
C LYS A 38 8.38 5.29 -0.85
N CYS A 39 9.15 4.70 -1.74
CA CYS A 39 9.54 3.30 -1.74
C CYS A 39 11.07 3.20 -1.75
N ASP A 40 11.59 2.18 -1.08
CA ASP A 40 12.94 1.66 -1.33
C ASP A 40 12.80 0.33 -2.09
N GLU A 41 13.92 -0.30 -2.48
CA GLU A 41 13.95 -1.48 -3.37
C GLU A 41 12.94 -2.59 -3.03
N ASN A 42 12.62 -2.81 -1.75
CA ASN A 42 11.71 -3.89 -1.34
C ASN A 42 10.63 -3.44 -0.33
N THR A 43 10.46 -2.15 -0.10
CA THR A 43 9.59 -1.68 0.99
C THR A 43 9.01 -0.29 0.75
N ILE A 44 7.70 -0.18 0.92
CA ILE A 44 6.99 1.08 1.00
C ILE A 44 7.28 1.72 2.35
N LYS A 45 7.86 2.94 2.34
CA LYS A 45 8.23 3.66 3.56
C LYS A 45 7.14 4.60 4.04
N SER A 46 6.42 5.22 3.11
CA SER A 46 5.36 6.17 3.44
C SER A 46 4.32 6.25 2.35
N VAL A 47 3.06 6.36 2.78
CA VAL A 47 1.91 6.57 1.90
C VAL A 47 1.14 7.79 2.38
N LYS A 48 0.48 8.46 1.44
CA LYS A 48 -0.51 9.48 1.73
C LYS A 48 -1.89 8.87 1.61
N PHE A 49 -2.67 9.02 2.68
CA PHE A 49 -4.07 8.60 2.72
C PHE A 49 -4.97 9.76 2.35
N TYR A 50 -5.94 9.51 1.49
CA TYR A 50 -7.00 10.45 1.15
C TYR A 50 -8.29 9.94 1.80
N PRO A 51 -8.75 10.55 2.91
CA PRO A 51 -10.04 10.20 3.49
C PRO A 51 -11.16 10.50 2.51
N ASP A 52 -12.13 9.58 2.42
CA ASP A 52 -13.40 9.89 1.75
C ASP A 52 -14.14 10.96 2.58
N ASN A 53 -14.69 11.95 1.87
CA ASN A 53 -15.38 13.11 2.43
C ASN A 53 -16.77 12.73 2.98
#